data_AF-A0ABD5SJI0-F1
#
_entry.id   AF-A0ABD5SJI0-F1
#
_cell.length_a   1.000
_cell.length_b   1.000
_cell.length_c   1.000
_cell.angle_alpha   90.00
_cell.angle_beta   90.00
_cell.angle_gamma   90.00
#
_symmetry.space_group_name_H-M   'P 1'
#
loop_
_entity.id
_entity.type
_entity.pdbx_description
1 polymer ?
#
loop_
_entity_poly.entity_id
_entity_poly.type
_entity_poly.pdbx_seq_one_letter_code
_entity_poly.pdbx_strand_id
1 'polypeptide(L)'
;MRGCGAVASLAAAGLSIDTVAATDADLEEMFADLPSNWGRWGEDDELGALNFLGSEEAFEGMQAAIQRGPKSIERFTLQLPITGETIDVLAEETEPPTTETGDPLFPGRTPGRRDNAQDALTYAEGETEPEPGGMKFSDDRFVTELFLHGATHMDALGHAWYGDQVYNGRDEMVTAETKEFNRAVPGCVEGEPADIESTRGHGAADIASLADSGVAGRGVLLDVGRVQGDDRGWLDLGAEVTLNDLHATAESQSVELQERDILLIRTGAMERVVDPDAEWDPLNEPGLTFSEELVRWIHEMEIPMIGADNVAVEKVVQTIDGEQYVIPLHGALLRDLGVSLTEVMRLEELAAQCADDGIYDFLLTAAPLHVERATGGPVNPVALKATDSEECT
;
A
#
# COMPACT_ATOMS: atom_id res chain seq x y z
N MET A 1 10.10 -28.95 8.31
CA MET A 1 9.96 -28.67 6.86
C MET A 1 9.53 -27.22 6.80
N ARG A 2 10.52 -26.32 6.80
CA ARG A 2 10.37 -24.86 6.95
C ARG A 2 10.73 -24.19 5.63
N GLY A 3 10.09 -23.08 5.28
CA GLY A 3 10.59 -22.13 4.27
C GLY A 3 10.19 -22.31 2.81
N CYS A 4 8.90 -22.55 2.47
CA CYS A 4 8.46 -22.60 1.07
C CYS A 4 7.38 -21.57 0.66
N GLY A 5 6.90 -20.72 1.57
CA GLY A 5 5.73 -19.86 1.31
C GLY A 5 5.98 -18.76 0.27
N ALA A 6 7.03 -17.94 0.46
CA ALA A 6 7.31 -16.80 -0.41
C ALA A 6 7.67 -17.24 -1.85
N VAL A 7 8.55 -18.26 -1.98
CA VAL A 7 8.98 -18.80 -3.28
C VAL A 7 7.83 -19.49 -4.03
N ALA A 8 6.88 -20.12 -3.31
CA ALA A 8 5.73 -20.78 -3.94
C ALA A 8 4.71 -19.78 -4.51
N SER A 9 4.53 -18.62 -3.87
CA SER A 9 3.65 -17.56 -4.39
C SER A 9 4.21 -16.90 -5.65
N LEU A 10 5.55 -16.72 -5.71
CA LEU A 10 6.26 -16.22 -6.89
C LEU A 10 6.31 -17.25 -8.03
N ALA A 11 6.43 -18.55 -7.72
CA ALA A 11 6.43 -19.63 -8.72
C ALA A 11 5.05 -19.84 -9.39
N ALA A 12 3.95 -19.46 -8.73
CA ALA A 12 2.60 -19.54 -9.29
C ALA A 12 2.35 -18.50 -10.41
N ALA A 13 3.20 -17.46 -10.50
CA ALA A 13 3.11 -16.38 -11.47
C ALA A 13 3.98 -16.57 -12.73
N GLY A 14 4.53 -17.77 -12.98
CA GLY A 14 5.34 -18.06 -14.18
C GLY A 14 6.73 -17.38 -14.22
N LEU A 15 7.01 -16.46 -13.29
CA LEU A 15 8.28 -15.77 -13.18
C LEU A 15 9.35 -16.67 -12.55
N SER A 16 10.33 -17.02 -13.37
CA SER A 16 11.60 -17.56 -12.92
C SER A 16 12.38 -16.45 -12.19
N ILE A 17 12.23 -16.35 -10.88
CA ILE A 17 13.39 -15.96 -10.06
C ILE A 17 14.41 -17.05 -10.34
N ASP A 18 15.51 -16.72 -11.04
CA ASP A 18 16.66 -17.60 -11.17
C ASP A 18 16.86 -18.24 -9.82
N THR A 19 16.59 -19.55 -9.69
CA THR A 19 16.43 -20.24 -8.40
C THR A 19 17.56 -19.86 -7.47
N VAL A 20 17.33 -18.84 -6.65
CA VAL A 20 18.25 -18.47 -5.60
C VAL A 20 18.10 -19.62 -4.65
N ALA A 21 19.16 -20.41 -4.50
CA ALA A 21 19.21 -21.44 -3.49
C ALA A 21 18.80 -20.76 -2.17
N ALA A 22 17.65 -21.15 -1.63
CA ALA A 22 17.20 -20.68 -0.33
C ALA A 22 18.36 -20.88 0.65
N THR A 23 18.98 -19.77 1.06
CA THR A 23 19.87 -19.78 2.20
C THR A 23 19.04 -20.17 3.42
N ASP A 24 19.66 -20.74 4.46
CA ASP A 24 19.04 -21.01 5.76
C ASP A 24 18.73 -19.68 6.53
N ALA A 25 18.49 -18.60 5.78
CA ALA A 25 18.21 -17.25 6.27
C ALA A 25 16.91 -17.27 7.07
N ASP A 26 17.00 -16.96 8.36
CA ASP A 26 15.89 -17.05 9.30
C ASP A 26 15.57 -15.67 9.87
N LEU A 27 14.42 -15.12 9.48
CA LEU A 27 13.92 -13.85 10.02
C LEU A 27 13.72 -13.91 11.54
N GLU A 28 13.43 -15.09 12.12
CA GLU A 28 13.34 -15.24 13.59
C GLU A 28 14.70 -14.99 14.26
N GLU A 29 15.80 -15.43 13.65
CA GLU A 29 17.14 -15.18 14.15
C GLU A 29 17.57 -13.73 13.91
N MET A 30 17.32 -13.20 12.71
CA MET A 30 17.68 -11.83 12.34
C MET A 30 16.99 -10.78 13.23
N PHE A 31 15.74 -11.03 13.66
CA PHE A 31 14.96 -10.08 14.45
C PHE A 31 14.98 -10.35 15.96
N ALA A 32 15.74 -11.34 16.43
CA ALA A 32 15.70 -11.79 17.84
C ALA A 32 15.94 -10.68 18.88
N ASP A 33 16.78 -9.68 18.54
CA ASP A 33 17.13 -8.56 19.43
C ASP A 33 16.46 -7.23 19.03
N LEU A 34 15.55 -7.25 18.05
CA LEU A 34 14.80 -6.08 17.59
C LEU A 34 13.57 -5.81 18.48
N PRO A 35 13.11 -4.55 18.56
CA PRO A 35 11.93 -4.21 19.34
C PRO A 35 10.66 -4.79 18.73
N SER A 36 9.65 -5.00 19.57
CA SER A 36 8.29 -5.36 19.18
C SER A 36 7.29 -4.54 20.01
N ASN A 37 6.15 -4.21 19.41
CA ASN A 37 5.02 -3.56 20.09
C ASN A 37 3.99 -4.56 20.65
N TRP A 38 4.27 -5.87 20.64
CA TRP A 38 3.33 -6.87 21.16
C TRP A 38 2.98 -6.62 22.63
N GLY A 39 1.68 -6.67 22.94
CA GLY A 39 1.12 -6.39 24.24
C GLY A 39 1.11 -4.90 24.65
N ARG A 40 1.66 -3.99 23.84
CA ARG A 40 1.74 -2.55 24.16
C ARG A 40 0.36 -1.94 24.42
N TRP A 41 -0.64 -2.33 23.62
CA TRP A 41 -2.03 -1.87 23.74
C TRP A 41 -2.98 -2.94 24.27
N GLY A 42 -2.44 -4.04 24.80
CA GLY A 42 -3.19 -5.20 25.30
C GLY A 42 -3.11 -6.42 24.38
N GLU A 43 -3.43 -7.58 24.94
CA GLU A 43 -3.32 -8.89 24.25
C GLU A 43 -4.35 -9.05 23.12
N ASP A 44 -5.47 -8.32 23.19
CA ASP A 44 -6.54 -8.35 22.19
C ASP A 44 -6.39 -7.26 21.12
N ASP A 45 -5.32 -6.46 21.14
CA ASP A 45 -5.10 -5.41 20.14
C ASP A 45 -4.89 -5.99 18.74
N GLU A 46 -5.49 -5.32 17.75
CA GLU A 46 -5.43 -5.63 16.32
C GLU A 46 -5.21 -4.38 15.47
N LEU A 47 -5.07 -3.21 16.11
CA LEU A 47 -4.90 -1.93 15.43
C LEU A 47 -3.41 -1.54 15.29
N GLY A 48 -2.54 -2.01 16.17
CA GLY A 48 -1.10 -1.78 16.05
C GLY A 48 -0.72 -0.33 16.26
N ALA A 49 0.29 0.12 15.54
CA ALA A 49 0.87 1.46 15.66
C ALA A 49 -0.12 2.57 15.29
N LEU A 50 -1.24 2.28 14.60
CA LEU A 50 -2.32 3.28 14.44
C LEU A 50 -2.95 3.69 15.78
N ASN A 51 -2.80 2.92 16.86
CA ASN A 51 -3.16 3.36 18.22
C ASN A 51 -2.43 4.64 18.66
N PHE A 52 -1.30 4.99 18.03
CA PHE A 52 -0.63 6.27 18.27
C PHE A 52 -1.41 7.46 17.72
N LEU A 53 -2.30 7.27 16.74
CA LEU A 53 -3.06 8.35 16.11
C LEU A 53 -4.32 8.68 16.93
N GLY A 54 -4.14 9.46 17.99
CA GLY A 54 -5.20 9.96 18.85
C GLY A 54 -5.74 11.33 18.43
N SER A 55 -6.45 11.97 19.37
CA SER A 55 -6.96 13.33 19.15
C SER A 55 -5.86 14.39 19.06
N GLU A 56 -4.70 14.13 19.68
CA GLU A 56 -3.55 15.05 19.65
C GLU A 56 -2.89 15.01 18.28
N GLU A 57 -2.62 13.83 17.73
CA GLU A 57 -2.00 13.64 16.42
C GLU A 57 -2.90 14.13 15.29
N ALA A 58 -4.22 13.90 15.39
CA ALA A 58 -5.18 14.49 14.46
C ALA A 58 -5.17 16.02 14.51
N PHE A 59 -4.97 16.61 15.70
CA PHE A 59 -4.85 18.05 15.88
C PHE A 59 -3.54 18.60 15.32
N GLU A 60 -2.42 17.89 15.50
CA GLU A 60 -1.12 18.23 14.90
C GLU A 60 -1.18 18.22 13.37
N GLY A 61 -1.82 17.21 12.77
CA GLY A 61 -2.09 17.19 11.34
C GLY A 61 -2.90 18.41 10.90
N MET A 62 -3.99 18.74 11.61
CA MET A 62 -4.76 19.96 11.35
C MET A 62 -3.90 21.22 11.46
N GLN A 63 -2.99 21.31 12.43
CA GLN A 63 -2.08 22.44 12.58
C GLN A 63 -1.11 22.57 11.41
N ALA A 64 -0.54 21.46 10.93
CA ALA A 64 0.30 21.42 9.73
C ALA A 64 -0.47 21.94 8.50
N ALA A 65 -1.70 21.45 8.30
CA ALA A 65 -2.56 21.85 7.19
C ALA A 65 -2.93 23.35 7.19
N ILE A 66 -3.03 23.99 8.37
CA ILE A 66 -3.51 25.37 8.51
C ILE A 66 -2.43 26.37 8.93
N GLN A 67 -1.16 25.99 8.94
CA GLN A 67 -0.08 26.84 9.44
C GLN A 67 0.00 28.21 8.72
N ARG A 68 -0.43 28.25 7.45
CA ARG A 68 -0.53 29.46 6.61
C ARG A 68 -1.95 30.06 6.52
N GLY A 69 -2.90 29.48 7.25
CA GLY A 69 -4.30 29.90 7.35
C GLY A 69 -5.26 29.05 6.50
N PRO A 70 -6.57 29.10 6.75
CA PRO A 70 -7.54 28.20 6.11
C PRO A 70 -7.83 28.49 4.63
N LYS A 71 -7.34 29.60 4.08
CA LYS A 71 -7.56 29.98 2.68
C LYS A 71 -6.53 29.38 1.71
N SER A 72 -5.50 28.75 2.27
CA SER A 72 -4.36 28.22 1.54
C SER A 72 -4.29 26.69 1.66
N ILE A 73 -5.43 26.02 1.85
CA ILE A 73 -5.46 24.56 1.99
C ILE A 73 -5.79 23.97 0.63
N GLU A 74 -4.87 23.16 0.09
CA GLU A 74 -5.09 22.37 -1.10
C GLU A 74 -5.31 20.90 -0.74
N ARG A 75 -6.01 20.17 -1.62
CA ARG A 75 -6.39 18.78 -1.44
C ARG A 75 -5.72 17.92 -2.50
N PHE A 76 -5.02 16.89 -2.05
CA PHE A 76 -4.39 15.89 -2.91
C PHE A 76 -4.99 14.52 -2.62
N THR A 77 -5.59 13.89 -3.63
CA THR A 77 -5.96 12.47 -3.57
C THR A 77 -4.79 11.63 -4.04
N LEU A 78 -4.35 10.69 -3.21
CA LEU A 78 -3.10 9.95 -3.39
C LEU A 78 -3.31 8.54 -3.93
N GLN A 79 -4.51 8.22 -4.41
CA GLN A 79 -4.81 6.96 -5.09
C GLN A 79 -4.54 7.05 -6.60
N LEU A 80 -3.88 6.03 -7.15
CA LEU A 80 -3.85 5.77 -8.59
C LEU A 80 -5.23 5.27 -9.07
N PRO A 81 -5.67 5.68 -10.27
CA PRO A 81 -6.92 5.16 -10.82
C PRO A 81 -6.82 3.64 -11.03
N ILE A 82 -7.92 2.93 -10.76
CA ILE A 82 -8.07 1.53 -11.16
C ILE A 82 -8.55 1.53 -12.61
N THR A 83 -7.63 1.34 -13.54
CA THR A 83 -7.89 1.45 -14.98
C THR A 83 -8.38 0.14 -15.57
N GLY A 84 -7.99 -1.00 -15.01
CA GLY A 84 -8.24 -2.34 -15.55
C GLY A 84 -7.27 -2.75 -16.67
N GLU A 85 -6.27 -1.92 -16.94
CA GLU A 85 -5.26 -2.12 -17.97
C GLU A 85 -4.04 -2.88 -17.42
N THR A 86 -3.49 -3.78 -18.23
CA THR A 86 -2.30 -4.57 -17.88
C THR A 86 -1.02 -3.87 -18.30
N ILE A 87 0.04 -3.99 -17.50
CA ILE A 87 1.38 -3.58 -17.89
C ILE A 87 2.11 -4.79 -18.51
N ASP A 88 2.81 -4.55 -19.61
CA ASP A 88 3.51 -5.53 -20.45
C ASP A 88 4.36 -6.56 -19.69
N VAL A 89 5.08 -6.10 -18.67
CA VAL A 89 6.00 -6.93 -17.87
C VAL A 89 5.25 -8.07 -17.16
N LEU A 90 3.92 -7.98 -17.06
CA LEU A 90 3.04 -8.96 -16.43
C LEU A 90 2.27 -9.85 -17.43
N ALA A 91 2.39 -9.62 -18.75
CA ALA A 91 1.66 -10.37 -19.77
C ALA A 91 2.63 -11.29 -20.56
N GLU A 92 2.46 -12.61 -20.44
CA GLU A 92 3.27 -13.61 -21.17
C GLU A 92 3.03 -13.66 -22.71
N GLU A 93 2.31 -12.69 -23.31
CA GLU A 93 1.96 -12.68 -24.75
C GLU A 93 2.43 -11.44 -25.52
N THR A 94 2.80 -11.69 -26.78
CA THR A 94 3.60 -10.86 -27.68
C THR A 94 2.79 -9.86 -28.53
N GLU A 95 1.93 -9.03 -27.95
CA GLU A 95 1.41 -7.83 -28.63
C GLU A 95 1.66 -6.58 -27.79
N PRO A 96 2.07 -5.45 -28.40
CA PRO A 96 2.44 -4.26 -27.64
C PRO A 96 1.23 -3.75 -26.84
N PRO A 97 1.45 -3.29 -25.60
CA PRO A 97 0.41 -2.83 -24.70
C PRO A 97 -0.04 -1.46 -25.19
N THR A 98 -1.25 -1.08 -24.82
CA THR A 98 -1.71 0.29 -24.92
C THR A 98 -0.98 1.13 -23.87
N THR A 99 0.11 1.75 -24.29
CA THR A 99 1.12 2.48 -23.51
C THR A 99 0.66 3.83 -22.93
N GLU A 100 -0.52 3.96 -22.33
CA GLU A 100 -0.90 5.23 -21.69
C GLU A 100 -1.32 5.14 -20.22
N THR A 101 -1.78 4.00 -19.71
CA THR A 101 -2.05 3.79 -18.28
C THR A 101 -2.21 2.29 -17.99
N GLY A 102 -1.29 1.66 -17.27
CA GLY A 102 -1.48 0.30 -16.76
C GLY A 102 -1.57 0.33 -15.23
N ASP A 103 -2.31 -0.60 -14.63
CA ASP A 103 -2.37 -0.70 -13.16
C ASP A 103 -1.08 -1.38 -12.65
N PRO A 104 -0.23 -0.70 -11.85
CA PRO A 104 0.96 -1.30 -11.24
C PRO A 104 0.55 -2.35 -10.20
N LEU A 105 1.06 -3.56 -10.39
CA LEU A 105 0.70 -4.73 -9.61
C LEU A 105 1.95 -5.54 -9.31
N PHE A 106 2.04 -6.04 -8.08
CA PHE A 106 2.99 -7.09 -7.77
C PHE A 106 2.69 -8.35 -8.63
N PRO A 107 3.71 -9.05 -9.16
CA PRO A 107 3.47 -10.19 -10.03
C PRO A 107 2.59 -11.29 -9.41
N GLY A 108 1.74 -11.89 -10.23
CA GLY A 108 0.74 -12.89 -9.83
C GLY A 108 -0.64 -12.31 -9.48
N ARG A 109 -0.77 -10.98 -9.40
CA ARG A 109 -2.06 -10.28 -9.30
C ARG A 109 -2.57 -9.91 -10.70
N THR A 110 -3.88 -9.76 -10.87
CA THR A 110 -4.49 -9.29 -12.12
C THR A 110 -5.24 -7.96 -11.92
N PRO A 111 -5.32 -7.08 -12.93
CA PRO A 111 -6.09 -5.85 -12.83
C PRO A 111 -7.58 -6.08 -12.63
N GLY A 112 -8.19 -5.22 -11.82
CA GLY A 112 -9.64 -5.14 -11.68
C GLY A 112 -10.26 -4.42 -12.88
N ARG A 113 -10.98 -5.14 -13.73
CA ARG A 113 -11.75 -4.57 -14.85
C ARG A 113 -13.19 -4.38 -14.43
N ARG A 114 -13.70 -3.15 -14.54
CA ARG A 114 -15.11 -2.82 -14.34
C ARG A 114 -15.90 -2.89 -15.65
N ASP A 115 -17.18 -3.20 -15.55
CA ASP A 115 -18.13 -3.09 -16.66
C ASP A 115 -19.50 -2.62 -16.14
N ASN A 116 -20.25 -1.93 -16.99
CA ASN A 116 -21.60 -1.48 -16.67
C ASN A 116 -22.56 -2.68 -16.74
N ALA A 117 -23.16 -3.04 -15.60
CA ALA A 117 -24.26 -4.01 -15.57
C ALA A 117 -25.56 -3.43 -16.15
N GLN A 118 -25.68 -2.11 -16.16
CA GLN A 118 -26.79 -1.38 -16.75
C GLN A 118 -26.32 0.00 -17.21
N ASP A 119 -26.75 0.43 -18.39
CA ASP A 119 -26.46 1.76 -18.93
C ASP A 119 -27.54 2.25 -19.92
N ALA A 120 -27.23 3.31 -20.67
CA ALA A 120 -28.16 3.89 -21.64
C ALA A 120 -28.54 2.93 -22.80
N LEU A 121 -27.65 2.02 -23.20
CA LEU A 121 -27.88 1.05 -24.26
C LEU A 121 -28.88 -0.03 -23.81
N THR A 122 -28.81 -0.47 -22.55
CA THR A 122 -29.79 -1.39 -21.96
C THR A 122 -31.24 -0.93 -22.20
N TYR A 123 -31.50 0.38 -22.11
CA TYR A 123 -32.82 0.95 -22.43
C TYR A 123 -33.07 1.16 -23.91
N ALA A 124 -32.04 1.53 -24.68
CA ALA A 124 -32.17 1.78 -26.11
C ALA A 124 -32.48 0.48 -26.88
N GLU A 125 -31.97 -0.64 -26.38
CA GLU A 125 -32.16 -1.98 -26.94
C GLU A 125 -33.40 -2.67 -26.38
N GLY A 126 -34.06 -2.07 -25.39
CA GLY A 126 -35.30 -2.57 -24.80
C GLY A 126 -35.10 -3.77 -23.87
N GLU A 127 -33.89 -3.95 -23.32
CA GLU A 127 -33.60 -4.97 -22.31
C GLU A 127 -34.26 -4.64 -20.97
N THR A 128 -34.46 -3.35 -20.69
CA THR A 128 -35.22 -2.85 -19.54
C THR A 128 -35.98 -1.57 -19.89
N GLU A 129 -37.02 -1.27 -19.13
CA GLU A 129 -37.84 -0.06 -19.28
C GLU A 129 -37.44 1.00 -18.25
N PRO A 130 -37.56 2.30 -18.58
CA PRO A 130 -37.40 3.35 -17.57
C PRO A 130 -38.40 3.20 -16.43
N GLU A 131 -37.99 3.54 -15.22
CA GLU A 131 -38.89 3.61 -14.06
C GLU A 131 -39.98 4.66 -14.27
N PRO A 132 -41.12 4.59 -13.54
CA PRO A 132 -42.18 5.58 -13.61
C PRO A 132 -41.66 7.02 -13.53
N GLY A 133 -42.00 7.83 -14.53
CA GLY A 133 -41.47 9.19 -14.69
C GLY A 133 -40.29 9.30 -15.66
N GLY A 134 -39.84 8.19 -16.25
CA GLY A 134 -38.76 8.17 -17.25
C GLY A 134 -37.35 8.11 -16.65
N MET A 135 -37.23 7.73 -15.37
CA MET A 135 -35.94 7.61 -14.70
C MET A 135 -35.16 6.41 -15.23
N LYS A 136 -33.85 6.61 -15.43
CA LYS A 136 -32.91 5.59 -15.89
C LYS A 136 -31.71 5.57 -14.94
N PHE A 137 -31.18 4.37 -14.71
CA PHE A 137 -30.00 4.09 -13.90
C PHE A 137 -28.83 3.62 -14.76
N SER A 138 -27.63 3.81 -14.23
CA SER A 138 -26.40 3.18 -14.70
C SER A 138 -25.73 2.58 -13.46
N ASP A 139 -25.45 1.29 -13.51
CA ASP A 139 -24.81 0.54 -12.44
C ASP A 139 -23.65 -0.27 -13.04
N ASP A 140 -22.57 -0.44 -12.29
CA ASP A 140 -21.38 -1.18 -12.71
C ASP A 140 -20.89 -2.17 -11.66
N ARG A 141 -19.99 -3.06 -12.07
CA ARG A 141 -19.34 -4.06 -11.23
C ARG A 141 -17.98 -4.42 -11.79
N PHE A 142 -17.09 -4.92 -10.95
CA PHE A 142 -15.92 -5.64 -11.45
C PHE A 142 -16.36 -6.95 -12.11
N VAL A 143 -15.81 -7.21 -13.30
CA VAL A 143 -16.02 -8.43 -14.08
C VAL A 143 -14.81 -9.35 -14.06
N THR A 144 -13.67 -8.87 -13.57
CA THR A 144 -12.51 -9.69 -13.16
C THR A 144 -12.37 -9.67 -11.64
N GLU A 145 -11.49 -10.53 -11.12
CA GLU A 145 -11.12 -10.53 -9.71
C GLU A 145 -10.43 -9.21 -9.35
N LEU A 146 -10.96 -8.50 -8.36
CA LEU A 146 -10.29 -7.35 -7.77
C LEU A 146 -9.39 -7.84 -6.63
N PHE A 147 -8.09 -7.93 -6.87
CA PHE A 147 -7.14 -8.08 -5.79
C PHE A 147 -7.22 -6.86 -4.88
N LEU A 148 -7.43 -7.06 -3.57
CA LEU A 148 -7.50 -5.95 -2.60
C LEU A 148 -6.17 -5.21 -2.44
N HIS A 149 -5.09 -5.81 -2.94
CA HIS A 149 -3.73 -5.27 -3.04
C HIS A 149 -3.39 -4.89 -4.49
N GLY A 150 -4.43 -4.74 -5.32
CA GLY A 150 -4.34 -4.50 -6.76
C GLY A 150 -4.57 -3.05 -7.18
N ALA A 151 -4.56 -2.13 -6.21
CA ALA A 151 -4.73 -0.70 -6.37
C ALA A 151 -3.91 0.00 -5.27
N THR A 152 -3.94 1.33 -5.16
CA THR A 152 -3.50 1.98 -3.91
C THR A 152 -4.28 1.39 -2.74
N HIS A 153 -3.58 0.78 -1.79
CA HIS A 153 -4.17 -0.04 -0.75
C HIS A 153 -3.41 0.07 0.58
N MET A 154 -4.07 -0.31 1.66
CA MET A 154 -3.43 -0.55 2.95
C MET A 154 -3.37 -2.05 3.25
N ASP A 155 -2.24 -2.47 3.81
CA ASP A 155 -2.04 -3.84 4.28
C ASP A 155 -2.59 -4.02 5.68
N ALA A 156 -3.30 -5.14 5.91
CA ALA A 156 -3.67 -5.54 7.25
C ALA A 156 -2.44 -6.06 8.01
N LEU A 157 -2.44 -5.99 9.34
CA LEU A 157 -1.29 -6.45 10.15
C LEU A 157 -1.02 -7.96 10.05
N GLY A 158 -2.00 -8.74 9.60
CA GLY A 158 -1.82 -10.16 9.28
C GLY A 158 -1.39 -10.43 7.83
N HIS A 159 -1.19 -9.42 6.98
CA HIS A 159 -0.93 -9.59 5.54
C HIS A 159 0.34 -10.42 5.27
N ALA A 160 1.43 -10.06 5.95
CA ALA A 160 2.73 -10.71 5.83
C ALA A 160 3.30 -11.02 7.22
N TRP A 161 3.87 -12.21 7.38
CA TRP A 161 4.46 -12.65 8.64
C TRP A 161 5.59 -13.65 8.42
N TYR A 162 6.31 -13.96 9.50
CA TYR A 162 7.33 -15.00 9.56
C TYR A 162 7.18 -15.79 10.86
N GLY A 163 7.81 -16.97 10.92
CA GLY A 163 7.56 -17.95 11.99
C GLY A 163 6.10 -18.44 11.95
N ASP A 164 5.57 -18.81 13.12
CA ASP A 164 4.22 -19.37 13.26
C ASP A 164 3.19 -18.35 13.84
N GLN A 165 3.50 -17.05 13.79
CA GLN A 165 2.70 -16.00 14.42
C GLN A 165 2.58 -14.74 13.56
N VAL A 166 1.41 -14.09 13.59
CA VAL A 166 1.15 -12.74 13.07
C VAL A 166 1.21 -11.70 14.18
N TYR A 167 0.83 -10.45 13.89
CA TYR A 167 0.82 -9.35 14.85
C TYR A 167 0.22 -9.72 16.22
N ASN A 168 0.86 -9.20 17.26
CA ASN A 168 0.51 -9.39 18.67
C ASN A 168 0.58 -10.87 19.15
N GLY A 169 1.41 -11.69 18.49
CA GLY A 169 1.67 -13.07 18.90
C GLY A 169 0.53 -14.05 18.62
N ARG A 170 -0.41 -13.68 17.75
CA ARG A 170 -1.51 -14.54 17.34
C ARG A 170 -1.00 -15.66 16.43
N ASP A 171 -1.51 -16.86 16.63
CA ASP A 171 -1.18 -18.02 15.80
C ASP A 171 -1.50 -17.74 14.32
N GLU A 172 -0.60 -18.09 13.41
CA GLU A 172 -0.78 -17.83 11.96
C GLU A 172 -2.07 -18.43 11.39
N MET A 173 -2.64 -19.45 12.01
CA MET A 173 -3.89 -20.08 11.57
C MET A 173 -5.09 -19.14 11.63
N VAL A 174 -5.00 -17.99 12.31
CA VAL A 174 -6.03 -16.94 12.21
C VAL A 174 -6.21 -16.46 10.77
N THR A 175 -5.21 -16.58 9.91
CA THR A 175 -5.29 -16.16 8.49
C THR A 175 -6.11 -17.10 7.61
N ALA A 176 -6.47 -18.29 8.12
CA ALA A 176 -7.14 -19.35 7.37
C ALA A 176 -8.54 -19.69 7.90
N GLU A 177 -9.16 -18.81 8.68
CA GLU A 177 -10.49 -19.05 9.23
C GLU A 177 -11.57 -19.08 8.16
N THR A 178 -12.51 -20.03 8.29
CA THR A 178 -13.65 -20.13 7.38
C THR A 178 -14.86 -19.35 7.90
N LYS A 179 -15.45 -18.55 7.03
CA LYS A 179 -16.75 -17.90 7.23
C LYS A 179 -17.79 -18.52 6.31
N GLU A 180 -18.85 -19.06 6.91
CA GLU A 180 -20.00 -19.60 6.19
C GLU A 180 -21.06 -18.52 5.97
N PHE A 181 -21.66 -18.50 4.78
CA PHE A 181 -22.77 -17.59 4.46
C PHE A 181 -24.11 -18.30 4.60
N ASN A 182 -25.11 -17.57 5.09
CA ASN A 182 -26.48 -18.09 5.19
C ASN A 182 -27.13 -18.39 3.83
N ARG A 183 -26.59 -17.82 2.75
CA ARG A 183 -27.11 -17.95 1.39
C ARG A 183 -25.95 -17.90 0.40
N ALA A 184 -25.93 -18.86 -0.51
CA ALA A 184 -25.03 -18.88 -1.65
C ALA A 184 -25.32 -17.73 -2.63
N VAL A 185 -24.26 -17.14 -3.18
CA VAL A 185 -24.34 -16.12 -4.24
C VAL A 185 -23.45 -16.55 -5.42
N PRO A 186 -23.89 -16.37 -6.69
CA PRO A 186 -23.04 -16.66 -7.84
C PRO A 186 -21.74 -15.85 -7.80
N GLY A 187 -20.63 -16.51 -8.08
CA GLY A 187 -19.29 -15.96 -8.18
C GLY A 187 -18.39 -16.87 -9.01
N CYS A 188 -17.08 -16.81 -8.76
CA CYS A 188 -16.09 -17.64 -9.43
C CYS A 188 -15.18 -18.33 -8.39
N VAL A 189 -14.78 -19.57 -8.66
CA VAL A 189 -13.75 -20.30 -7.92
C VAL A 189 -12.77 -20.84 -8.95
N GLU A 190 -11.48 -20.48 -8.84
CA GLU A 190 -10.43 -20.87 -9.79
C GLU A 190 -10.81 -20.54 -11.26
N GLY A 191 -11.46 -19.39 -11.47
CA GLY A 191 -11.90 -18.93 -12.79
C GLY A 191 -13.21 -19.56 -13.32
N GLU A 192 -13.79 -20.52 -12.61
CA GLU A 192 -15.03 -21.20 -13.02
C GLU A 192 -16.26 -20.68 -12.26
N PRO A 193 -17.42 -20.49 -12.92
CA PRO A 193 -18.65 -20.07 -12.25
C PRO A 193 -19.08 -21.04 -11.14
N ALA A 194 -19.32 -20.51 -9.94
CA ALA A 194 -19.73 -21.29 -8.77
C ALA A 194 -20.66 -20.50 -7.85
N ASP A 195 -21.46 -21.21 -7.06
CA ASP A 195 -22.20 -20.61 -5.96
C ASP A 195 -21.28 -20.53 -4.73
N ILE A 196 -21.03 -19.32 -4.23
CA ILE A 196 -20.14 -19.07 -3.10
C ILE A 196 -20.91 -19.19 -1.79
N GLU A 197 -20.64 -20.25 -1.05
CA GLU A 197 -21.28 -20.56 0.25
C GLU A 197 -20.39 -20.24 1.45
N SER A 198 -19.08 -20.13 1.24
CA SER A 198 -18.10 -19.84 2.29
C SER A 198 -16.88 -19.12 1.72
N THR A 199 -16.16 -18.38 2.57
CA THR A 199 -14.82 -17.85 2.26
C THR A 199 -13.82 -18.18 3.38
N ARG A 200 -12.52 -18.16 3.04
CA ARG A 200 -11.45 -18.09 4.03
C ARG A 200 -11.00 -16.64 4.21
N GLY A 201 -10.51 -16.30 5.39
CA GLY A 201 -9.91 -15.00 5.68
C GLY A 201 -9.40 -14.92 7.11
N HIS A 202 -9.03 -13.71 7.51
CA HIS A 202 -8.48 -13.42 8.82
C HIS A 202 -9.56 -13.45 9.90
N GLY A 203 -9.35 -14.24 10.96
CA GLY A 203 -10.13 -14.20 12.19
C GLY A 203 -9.71 -13.09 13.14
N ALA A 204 -8.49 -12.57 12.97
CA ALA A 204 -7.91 -11.45 13.68
C ALA A 204 -6.82 -10.79 12.82
N ALA A 205 -6.44 -9.55 13.14
CA ALA A 205 -5.47 -8.76 12.38
C ALA A 205 -5.86 -8.64 10.88
N ASP A 206 -7.15 -8.46 10.64
CA ASP A 206 -7.71 -8.15 9.33
C ASP A 206 -7.71 -6.62 9.09
N ILE A 207 -8.16 -6.21 7.92
CA ILE A 207 -8.22 -4.78 7.57
C ILE A 207 -9.32 -4.01 8.34
N ALA A 208 -10.27 -4.70 8.99
CA ALA A 208 -11.45 -4.07 9.57
C ALA A 208 -11.07 -3.10 10.71
N SER A 209 -10.12 -3.48 11.57
CA SER A 209 -9.64 -2.60 12.65
C SER A 209 -9.06 -1.28 12.11
N LEU A 210 -8.29 -1.36 11.02
CA LEU A 210 -7.72 -0.19 10.35
C LEU A 210 -8.83 0.64 9.67
N ALA A 211 -9.82 0.00 9.06
CA ALA A 211 -10.95 0.66 8.43
C ALA A 211 -11.88 1.38 9.44
N ASP A 212 -12.11 0.78 10.61
CA ASP A 212 -12.93 1.35 11.68
C ASP A 212 -12.24 2.52 12.38
N SER A 213 -10.93 2.42 12.59
CA SER A 213 -10.12 3.52 13.16
C SER A 213 -9.96 4.66 12.16
N GLY A 214 -9.62 4.32 10.91
CA GLY A 214 -9.08 5.26 9.94
C GLY A 214 -7.73 5.83 10.40
N VAL A 215 -7.21 6.72 9.56
CA VAL A 215 -5.97 7.45 9.73
C VAL A 215 -6.31 8.93 9.71
N ALA A 216 -5.86 9.66 10.72
CA ALA A 216 -5.88 11.12 10.76
C ALA A 216 -4.68 11.58 11.60
N GLY A 217 -3.69 12.21 10.96
CA GLY A 217 -2.47 12.62 11.63
C GLY A 217 -1.61 13.54 10.78
N ARG A 218 -0.49 13.99 11.35
CA ARG A 218 0.53 14.72 10.59
C ARG A 218 1.23 13.76 9.63
N GLY A 219 1.04 14.00 8.34
CA GLY A 219 1.78 13.34 7.27
C GLY A 219 3.00 14.18 6.89
N VAL A 220 4.12 13.52 6.60
CA VAL A 220 5.34 14.14 6.08
C VAL A 220 5.74 13.43 4.79
N LEU A 221 5.87 14.20 3.70
CA LEU A 221 6.45 13.71 2.45
C LEU A 221 7.99 13.75 2.53
N LEU A 222 8.63 12.62 2.26
CA LEU A 222 10.05 12.48 2.00
C LEU A 222 10.26 12.17 0.51
N ASP A 223 10.57 13.19 -0.29
CA ASP A 223 10.83 13.08 -1.72
C ASP A 223 12.29 12.67 -1.99
N VAL A 224 12.60 11.42 -1.63
CA VAL A 224 13.93 10.81 -1.80
C VAL A 224 14.33 10.81 -3.28
N GLY A 225 13.37 10.55 -4.17
CA GLY A 225 13.57 10.59 -5.61
C GLY A 225 14.10 11.94 -6.10
N ARG A 226 13.54 13.06 -5.63
CA ARG A 226 14.05 14.39 -6.01
C ARG A 226 15.41 14.73 -5.41
N VAL A 227 15.73 14.19 -4.23
CA VAL A 227 17.00 14.48 -3.54
C VAL A 227 18.17 13.65 -4.11
N GLN A 228 17.91 12.40 -4.50
CA GLN A 228 18.98 11.45 -4.87
C GLN A 228 18.87 10.86 -6.28
N GLY A 229 17.71 11.02 -6.93
CA GLY A 229 17.43 10.47 -8.23
C GLY A 229 18.01 11.28 -9.39
N ASP A 230 17.58 10.92 -10.60
CA ASP A 230 17.95 11.60 -11.84
C ASP A 230 17.24 12.96 -12.00
N ASP A 231 17.40 13.60 -13.17
CA ASP A 231 16.78 14.91 -13.46
C ASP A 231 15.23 14.88 -13.45
N ARG A 232 14.60 13.70 -13.51
CA ARG A 232 13.15 13.52 -13.34
C ARG A 232 12.76 13.37 -11.87
N GLY A 233 13.75 13.25 -10.98
CA GLY A 233 13.55 12.97 -9.57
C GLY A 233 13.12 11.53 -9.33
N TRP A 234 13.61 10.58 -10.14
CA TRP A 234 13.36 9.15 -9.99
C TRP A 234 14.62 8.42 -9.56
N LEU A 235 14.48 7.51 -8.61
CA LEU A 235 15.57 6.59 -8.26
C LEU A 235 15.75 5.54 -9.37
N ASP A 236 16.99 5.05 -9.50
CA ASP A 236 17.31 3.92 -10.36
C ASP A 236 16.65 2.62 -9.84
N LEU A 237 16.36 1.68 -10.76
CA LEU A 237 15.91 0.35 -10.36
C LEU A 237 16.95 -0.31 -9.45
N GLY A 238 16.48 -0.92 -8.36
CA GLY A 238 17.29 -1.58 -7.35
C GLY A 238 17.98 -0.64 -6.36
N ALA A 239 17.74 0.68 -6.44
CA ALA A 239 18.28 1.63 -5.48
C ALA A 239 17.76 1.35 -4.06
N GLU A 240 18.64 1.58 -3.08
CA GLU A 240 18.38 1.31 -1.68
C GLU A 240 18.09 2.63 -0.97
N VAL A 241 16.96 2.70 -0.27
CA VAL A 241 16.61 3.84 0.58
C VAL A 241 16.88 3.47 2.03
N THR A 242 17.91 4.07 2.62
CA THR A 242 18.33 3.82 4.00
C THR A 242 17.78 4.87 4.97
N LEU A 243 17.92 4.63 6.28
CA LEU A 243 17.58 5.64 7.30
C LEU A 243 18.35 6.96 7.10
N ASN A 244 19.61 6.90 6.68
CA ASN A 244 20.41 8.09 6.38
C ASN A 244 19.81 8.88 5.22
N ASP A 245 19.24 8.20 4.24
CA ASP A 245 18.59 8.83 3.09
C ASP A 245 17.31 9.54 3.49
N LEU A 246 16.53 8.96 4.42
CA LEU A 246 15.35 9.61 5.00
C LEU A 246 15.75 10.89 5.76
N HIS A 247 16.79 10.84 6.58
CA HIS A 247 17.29 12.01 7.31
C HIS A 247 17.87 13.09 6.38
N ALA A 248 18.68 12.69 5.40
CA ALA A 248 19.25 13.63 4.42
C ALA A 248 18.15 14.29 3.58
N THR A 249 17.09 13.54 3.24
CA THR A 249 15.92 14.08 2.54
C THR A 249 15.18 15.09 3.40
N ALA A 250 14.90 14.76 4.66
CA ALA A 250 14.26 15.67 5.60
C ALA A 250 15.06 16.97 5.79
N GLU A 251 16.39 16.87 5.92
CA GLU A 251 17.30 18.02 6.01
C GLU A 251 17.26 18.88 4.74
N SER A 252 17.34 18.27 3.55
CA SER A 252 17.24 18.97 2.26
C SER A 252 15.91 19.72 2.09
N GLN A 253 14.82 19.10 2.54
CA GLN A 253 13.47 19.67 2.52
C GLN A 253 13.22 20.67 3.65
N SER A 254 14.16 20.83 4.58
CA SER A 254 14.01 21.66 5.78
C SER A 254 12.76 21.31 6.61
N VAL A 255 12.41 20.01 6.67
CA VAL A 255 11.32 19.48 7.49
C VAL A 255 11.87 18.69 8.67
N GLU A 256 11.33 18.92 9.86
CA GLU A 256 11.66 18.15 11.06
C GLU A 256 10.73 16.94 11.16
N LEU A 257 11.32 15.75 11.23
CA LEU A 257 10.61 14.51 11.55
C LEU A 257 10.33 14.45 13.05
N GLN A 258 9.08 14.20 13.40
CA GLN A 258 8.57 14.17 14.76
C GLN A 258 8.04 12.77 15.09
N GLU A 259 7.95 12.48 16.39
CA GLU A 259 7.29 11.25 16.85
C GLU A 259 5.86 11.20 16.28
N ARG A 260 5.42 10.02 15.87
CA ARG A 260 4.06 9.74 15.34
C ARG A 260 3.72 10.38 13.99
N ASP A 261 4.71 10.93 13.29
CA ASP A 261 4.53 11.33 11.89
C ASP A 261 4.16 10.11 11.02
N ILE A 262 3.20 10.30 10.11
CA ILE A 262 2.94 9.36 9.02
C ILE A 262 3.90 9.68 7.88
N LEU A 263 4.76 8.73 7.51
CA LEU A 263 5.79 8.96 6.50
C LEU A 263 5.28 8.57 5.12
N LEU A 264 5.33 9.49 4.16
CA LEU A 264 5.10 9.20 2.74
C LEU A 264 6.43 9.30 1.98
N ILE A 265 6.89 8.21 1.38
CA ILE A 265 8.18 8.13 0.71
C ILE A 265 7.95 8.15 -0.81
N ARG A 266 8.44 9.20 -1.48
CA ARG A 266 8.45 9.28 -2.96
C ARG A 266 9.81 8.84 -3.50
N THR A 267 9.78 7.83 -4.33
CA THR A 267 10.91 7.19 -5.03
C THR A 267 10.89 7.48 -6.53
N GLY A 268 9.73 7.84 -7.08
CA GLY A 268 9.47 8.02 -8.51
C GLY A 268 9.01 6.73 -9.22
N ALA A 269 8.79 5.62 -8.51
CA ALA A 269 8.46 4.34 -9.15
C ALA A 269 7.07 4.34 -9.82
N MET A 270 6.02 4.92 -9.21
CA MET A 270 4.71 5.02 -9.89
C MET A 270 4.71 5.95 -11.11
N GLU A 271 5.53 7.00 -11.12
CA GLU A 271 5.69 7.86 -12.31
C GLU A 271 6.43 7.13 -13.44
N ARG A 272 7.43 6.30 -13.09
CA ARG A 272 8.13 5.42 -14.02
C ARG A 272 7.18 4.41 -14.68
N VAL A 273 6.20 3.88 -13.95
CA VAL A 273 5.22 2.91 -14.49
C VAL A 273 4.40 3.48 -15.64
N VAL A 274 4.02 4.75 -15.56
CA VAL A 274 3.14 5.40 -16.55
C VAL A 274 3.92 6.07 -17.68
N ASP A 275 5.26 6.09 -17.62
CA ASP A 275 6.12 6.57 -18.70
C ASP A 275 6.34 5.44 -19.74
N PRO A 276 5.84 5.58 -20.97
CA PRO A 276 5.93 4.55 -22.00
C PRO A 276 7.36 4.28 -22.49
N ASP A 277 8.28 5.20 -22.25
CA ASP A 277 9.69 5.09 -22.64
C ASP A 277 10.57 4.55 -21.48
N ALA A 278 10.00 4.35 -20.29
CA ALA A 278 10.73 3.90 -19.12
C ALA A 278 10.67 2.36 -18.95
N GLU A 279 11.81 1.78 -18.58
CA GLU A 279 11.85 0.39 -18.12
C GLU A 279 11.29 0.32 -16.68
N TRP A 280 10.43 -0.67 -16.45
CA TRP A 280 9.86 -0.98 -15.15
C TRP A 280 10.11 -2.46 -14.80
N ASP A 281 10.49 -2.70 -13.54
CA ASP A 281 10.67 -4.04 -12.98
C ASP A 281 10.08 -4.04 -11.56
N PRO A 282 8.89 -4.64 -11.34
CA PRO A 282 8.23 -4.63 -10.04
C PRO A 282 8.99 -5.40 -8.96
N LEU A 283 9.94 -6.29 -9.31
CA LEU A 283 10.76 -7.02 -8.33
C LEU A 283 12.05 -6.28 -7.98
N ASN A 284 12.35 -5.19 -8.68
CA ASN A 284 13.56 -4.40 -8.52
C ASN A 284 13.25 -2.89 -8.44
N GLU A 285 12.07 -2.53 -7.94
CA GLU A 285 11.78 -1.12 -7.64
C GLU A 285 12.68 -0.59 -6.51
N PRO A 286 13.00 0.72 -6.53
CA PRO A 286 13.64 1.36 -5.39
C PRO A 286 12.71 1.35 -4.17
N GLY A 287 13.28 1.17 -2.99
CA GLY A 287 12.49 1.15 -1.76
C GLY A 287 13.34 1.14 -0.50
N LEU A 288 12.67 1.22 0.65
CA LEU A 288 13.32 1.08 1.95
C LEU A 288 14.18 -0.20 2.00
N THR A 289 15.32 -0.12 2.66
CA THR A 289 16.22 -1.25 2.86
C THR A 289 16.38 -1.51 4.35
N PHE A 290 16.27 -2.78 4.73
CA PHE A 290 16.37 -3.21 6.10
C PHE A 290 17.72 -2.83 6.72
N SER A 291 17.64 -2.28 7.93
CA SER A 291 18.74 -2.26 8.88
C SER A 291 18.15 -2.30 10.28
N GLU A 292 18.89 -2.86 11.25
CA GLU A 292 18.44 -2.81 12.64
C GLU A 292 18.21 -1.38 13.13
N GLU A 293 19.04 -0.45 12.66
CA GLU A 293 18.95 0.97 13.01
C GLU A 293 17.63 1.59 12.52
N LEU A 294 17.21 1.28 11.28
CA LEU A 294 15.94 1.73 10.74
C LEU A 294 14.76 1.20 11.57
N VAL A 295 14.73 -0.10 11.88
CA VAL A 295 13.63 -0.70 12.66
C VAL A 295 13.56 -0.10 14.07
N ARG A 296 14.71 0.08 14.73
CA ARG A 296 14.76 0.72 16.06
C ARG A 296 14.30 2.16 15.99
N TRP A 297 14.73 2.92 14.99
CA TRP A 297 14.31 4.30 14.79
C TRP A 297 12.80 4.43 14.55
N ILE A 298 12.21 3.58 13.70
CA ILE A 298 10.76 3.53 13.46
C ILE A 298 10.00 3.27 14.77
N HIS A 299 10.48 2.33 15.59
CA HIS A 299 9.89 2.02 16.90
C HIS A 299 10.05 3.18 17.90
N GLU A 300 11.22 3.81 17.96
CA GLU A 300 11.50 4.95 18.85
C GLU A 300 10.68 6.19 18.49
N MET A 301 10.52 6.44 17.19
CA MET A 301 9.71 7.54 16.68
C MET A 301 8.20 7.24 16.69
N GLU A 302 7.78 6.06 17.14
CA GLU A 302 6.37 5.66 17.19
C GLU A 302 5.65 5.84 15.84
N ILE A 303 6.35 5.57 14.72
CA ILE A 303 5.80 5.77 13.37
C ILE A 303 4.57 4.85 13.18
N PRO A 304 3.37 5.39 12.93
CA PRO A 304 2.14 4.61 12.88
C PRO A 304 1.90 3.98 11.51
N MET A 305 2.37 4.63 10.46
CA MET A 305 2.10 4.26 9.07
C MET A 305 3.23 4.74 8.17
N ILE A 306 3.57 3.92 7.17
CA ILE A 306 4.48 4.27 6.08
C ILE A 306 3.76 4.04 4.75
N GLY A 307 3.70 5.07 3.92
CA GLY A 307 3.19 5.01 2.57
C GLY A 307 4.28 5.23 1.54
N ALA A 308 4.19 4.59 0.37
CA ALA A 308 5.18 4.77 -0.69
C ALA A 308 4.57 4.69 -2.11
N ASP A 309 5.26 5.28 -3.07
CA ASP A 309 4.94 5.24 -4.50
C ASP A 309 5.68 4.09 -5.23
N ASN A 310 5.74 2.92 -4.61
CA ASN A 310 6.25 1.65 -5.13
C ASN A 310 5.28 0.51 -4.75
N VAL A 311 5.49 -0.71 -5.26
CA VAL A 311 4.60 -1.87 -5.09
C VAL A 311 4.83 -2.68 -3.81
N ALA A 312 5.74 -2.24 -2.93
CA ALA A 312 6.18 -3.02 -1.77
C ALA A 312 6.64 -2.18 -0.55
N VAL A 313 6.66 -0.85 -0.60
CA VAL A 313 7.33 0.08 0.36
C VAL A 313 8.86 -0.09 0.45
N GLU A 314 9.35 -1.33 0.49
CA GLU A 314 10.74 -1.74 0.56
C GLU A 314 11.25 -2.33 -0.76
N LYS A 315 12.57 -2.43 -0.87
CA LYS A 315 13.21 -3.21 -1.93
C LYS A 315 12.87 -4.69 -1.73
N VAL A 316 12.27 -5.33 -2.74
CA VAL A 316 11.68 -6.67 -2.60
C VAL A 316 12.71 -7.73 -2.22
N VAL A 317 13.85 -7.78 -2.92
CA VAL A 317 14.94 -8.73 -2.63
C VAL A 317 16.15 -7.97 -2.11
N GLN A 318 16.60 -8.34 -0.90
CA GLN A 318 17.71 -7.70 -0.21
C GLN A 318 18.77 -8.73 0.15
N THR A 319 20.04 -8.32 0.07
CA THR A 319 21.17 -9.16 0.52
C THR A 319 21.75 -8.57 1.80
N ILE A 320 21.55 -9.28 2.91
CA ILE A 320 21.95 -8.85 4.25
C ILE A 320 22.96 -9.88 4.78
N ASP A 321 24.16 -9.42 5.14
CA ASP A 321 25.27 -10.27 5.61
C ASP A 321 25.60 -11.49 4.73
N GLY A 322 25.35 -11.37 3.42
CA GLY A 322 25.61 -12.42 2.44
C GLY A 322 24.47 -13.42 2.24
N GLU A 323 23.35 -13.23 2.92
CA GLU A 323 22.12 -14.01 2.76
C GLU A 323 21.03 -13.20 2.06
N GLN A 324 20.13 -13.88 1.36
CA GLN A 324 19.03 -13.22 0.66
C GLN A 324 17.75 -13.31 1.47
N TYR A 325 17.09 -12.16 1.59
CA TYR A 325 15.79 -11.99 2.23
C TYR A 325 14.81 -11.39 1.24
N VAL A 326 13.55 -11.80 1.34
CA VAL A 326 12.43 -11.21 0.59
C VAL A 326 11.57 -10.45 1.57
N ILE A 327 11.37 -9.16 1.32
CA ILE A 327 10.56 -8.23 2.12
C ILE A 327 10.75 -8.32 3.65
N PRO A 328 11.99 -8.24 4.17
CA PRO A 328 12.23 -8.30 5.61
C PRO A 328 11.54 -7.16 6.39
N LEU A 329 11.40 -5.95 5.84
CA LEU A 329 10.73 -4.86 6.55
C LEU A 329 9.23 -5.11 6.70
N HIS A 330 8.53 -5.78 5.78
CA HIS A 330 7.13 -6.14 6.00
C HIS A 330 6.95 -6.97 7.28
N GLY A 331 7.84 -7.94 7.49
CA GLY A 331 7.86 -8.74 8.72
C GLY A 331 8.08 -7.88 9.96
N ALA A 332 9.13 -7.06 9.97
CA ALA A 332 9.43 -6.19 11.12
C ALA A 332 8.31 -5.15 11.38
N LEU A 333 7.73 -4.59 10.33
CA LEU A 333 6.75 -3.49 10.40
C LEU A 333 5.35 -4.01 10.73
N LEU A 334 4.77 -4.89 9.92
CA LEU A 334 3.40 -5.37 10.12
C LEU A 334 3.30 -6.30 11.34
N ARG A 335 4.15 -7.33 11.40
CA ARG A 335 4.08 -8.34 12.45
C ARG A 335 4.64 -7.82 13.77
N ASP A 336 5.86 -7.28 13.82
CA ASP A 336 6.50 -7.01 15.12
C ASP A 336 6.10 -5.65 15.71
N LEU A 337 6.08 -4.62 14.88
CA LEU A 337 5.80 -3.24 15.30
C LEU A 337 4.33 -2.84 15.12
N GLY A 338 3.54 -3.56 14.31
CA GLY A 338 2.16 -3.20 14.01
C GLY A 338 2.02 -1.93 13.15
N VAL A 339 3.05 -1.54 12.39
CA VAL A 339 3.07 -0.37 11.51
C VAL A 339 2.32 -0.71 10.22
N SER A 340 1.32 0.11 9.88
CA SER A 340 0.54 -0.10 8.65
C SER A 340 1.30 0.36 7.42
N LEU A 341 1.20 -0.39 6.32
CA LEU A 341 1.81 -0.06 5.05
C LEU A 341 0.76 0.43 4.05
N THR A 342 1.13 1.37 3.19
CA THR A 342 0.30 1.82 2.07
C THR A 342 1.12 1.91 0.81
N GLU A 343 0.76 1.11 -0.18
CA GLU A 343 1.53 0.93 -1.40
C GLU A 343 0.85 1.60 -2.59
N VAL A 344 1.60 1.73 -3.68
CA VAL A 344 1.06 2.15 -4.98
C VAL A 344 0.44 3.56 -4.88
N MET A 345 1.04 4.44 -4.06
CA MET A 345 0.54 5.81 -3.85
C MET A 345 0.91 6.72 -5.03
N ARG A 346 -0.03 7.60 -5.41
CA ARG A 346 0.24 8.69 -6.35
C ARG A 346 0.75 9.91 -5.59
N LEU A 347 2.07 10.11 -5.60
CA LEU A 347 2.72 11.20 -4.85
C LEU A 347 3.21 12.37 -5.72
N GLU A 348 3.17 12.25 -7.05
CA GLU A 348 3.71 13.25 -8.01
C GLU A 348 3.21 14.68 -7.76
N GLU A 349 1.89 14.89 -7.81
CA GLU A 349 1.29 16.24 -7.68
C GLU A 349 1.56 16.87 -6.32
N LEU A 350 1.47 16.07 -5.25
CA LEU A 350 1.80 16.51 -3.89
C LEU A 350 3.27 16.93 -3.81
N ALA A 351 4.18 16.09 -4.32
CA ALA A 351 5.62 16.35 -4.31
C ALA A 351 6.02 17.56 -5.14
N ALA A 352 5.40 17.75 -6.30
CA ALA A 352 5.60 18.94 -7.13
C ALA A 352 5.22 20.21 -6.34
N GLN A 353 4.07 20.22 -5.68
CA GLN A 353 3.67 21.37 -4.88
C GLN A 353 4.59 21.58 -3.67
N CYS A 354 4.96 20.52 -2.95
CA CYS A 354 5.88 20.62 -1.81
C CYS A 354 7.22 21.25 -2.21
N ALA A 355 7.74 20.92 -3.40
CA ALA A 355 8.97 21.52 -3.90
C ALA A 355 8.82 22.98 -4.33
N ASP A 356 7.65 23.37 -4.82
CA ASP A 356 7.39 24.74 -5.23
C ASP A 356 7.27 25.70 -4.03
N ASP A 357 6.62 25.28 -2.94
CA ASP A 357 6.35 26.13 -1.76
C ASP A 357 7.17 25.79 -0.50
N GLY A 358 7.94 24.72 -0.53
CA GLY A 358 8.80 24.28 0.56
C GLY A 358 8.04 23.73 1.78
N ILE A 359 6.78 23.33 1.62
CA ILE A 359 5.98 22.71 2.69
C ILE A 359 5.91 21.22 2.45
N TYR A 360 6.37 20.40 3.40
CA TYR A 360 6.39 18.94 3.25
C TYR A 360 5.55 18.21 4.29
N ASP A 361 4.89 18.94 5.20
CA ASP A 361 3.98 18.38 6.19
C ASP A 361 2.53 18.84 5.98
N PHE A 362 1.59 17.98 6.35
CA PHE A 362 0.16 18.16 6.07
C PHE A 362 -0.69 17.31 7.00
N LEU A 363 -2.00 17.53 6.98
CA LEU A 363 -2.94 16.54 7.53
C LEU A 363 -3.11 15.43 6.49
N LEU A 364 -2.77 14.20 6.85
CA LEU A 364 -3.13 13.03 6.05
C LEU A 364 -4.37 12.37 6.66
N THR A 365 -5.33 12.04 5.80
CA THR A 365 -6.49 11.21 6.17
C THR A 365 -6.62 10.03 5.23
N ALA A 366 -6.95 8.86 5.77
CA ALA A 366 -7.19 7.65 4.98
C ALA A 366 -8.12 6.70 5.74
N ALA A 367 -8.91 5.92 5.02
CA ALA A 367 -9.63 4.79 5.57
C ALA A 367 -9.77 3.74 4.46
N PRO A 368 -9.18 2.54 4.62
CA PRO A 368 -9.30 1.50 3.62
C PRO A 368 -10.74 1.00 3.54
N LEU A 369 -11.10 0.34 2.44
CA LEU A 369 -12.38 -0.35 2.34
C LEU A 369 -12.55 -1.33 3.51
N HIS A 370 -13.69 -1.24 4.19
CA HIS A 370 -14.04 -2.12 5.30
C HIS A 370 -14.49 -3.50 4.79
N VAL A 371 -13.52 -4.31 4.35
CA VAL A 371 -13.76 -5.67 3.87
C VAL A 371 -13.46 -6.65 5.01
N GLU A 372 -14.52 -7.17 5.63
CA GLU A 372 -14.41 -8.10 6.76
C GLU A 372 -13.54 -9.32 6.42
N ARG A 373 -12.60 -9.66 7.31
CA ARG A 373 -11.65 -10.78 7.19
C ARG A 373 -10.63 -10.64 6.06
N ALA A 374 -10.53 -9.48 5.42
CA ALA A 374 -9.60 -9.25 4.34
C ALA A 374 -8.18 -8.96 4.82
N THR A 375 -7.21 -9.29 3.97
CA THR A 375 -5.78 -9.15 4.23
C THR A 375 -5.24 -7.77 3.87
N GLY A 376 -6.08 -6.90 3.30
CA GLY A 376 -5.78 -5.54 2.91
C GLY A 376 -7.03 -4.88 2.34
N GLY A 377 -6.95 -3.61 2.01
CA GLY A 377 -8.10 -2.86 1.49
C GLY A 377 -7.66 -1.70 0.60
N PRO A 378 -8.24 -1.56 -0.61
CA PRO A 378 -8.07 -0.36 -1.42
C PRO A 378 -8.41 0.89 -0.63
N VAL A 379 -7.66 1.96 -0.85
CA VAL A 379 -7.79 3.22 -0.10
C VAL A 379 -7.60 4.41 -1.03
N ASN A 380 -8.26 5.52 -0.71
CA ASN A 380 -7.97 6.82 -1.31
C ASN A 380 -7.48 7.78 -0.23
N PRO A 381 -6.17 7.83 0.05
CA PRO A 381 -5.63 8.74 1.04
C PRO A 381 -5.77 10.18 0.52
N VAL A 382 -6.11 11.10 1.42
CA VAL A 382 -6.27 12.52 1.11
C VAL A 382 -5.34 13.32 2.00
N ALA A 383 -4.41 14.06 1.37
CA ALA A 383 -3.60 15.07 2.03
C ALA A 383 -4.29 16.44 1.94
N LEU A 384 -4.41 17.11 3.07
CA LEU A 384 -4.82 18.50 3.22
C LEU A 384 -3.58 19.30 3.60
N LYS A 385 -3.03 20.03 2.62
CA LYS A 385 -1.72 20.69 2.73
C LYS A 385 -1.88 22.19 2.65
N ALA A 386 -1.11 22.93 3.45
CA ALA A 386 -0.98 24.37 3.24
C ALA A 386 -0.27 24.67 1.90
N THR A 387 -0.49 25.83 1.30
CA THR A 387 0.23 26.26 0.10
C THR A 387 0.48 27.76 0.07
N ASP A 388 1.48 28.20 -0.69
CA ASP A 388 1.66 29.62 -1.04
C ASP A 388 0.98 30.03 -2.34
N SER A 389 0.29 29.11 -3.04
CA SER A 389 -0.40 29.43 -4.27
C SER A 389 -1.52 30.47 -4.01
N GLU A 390 -1.46 31.61 -4.70
CA GLU A 390 -2.49 32.66 -4.60
C GLU A 390 -3.81 32.27 -5.32
N GLU A 391 -3.84 31.12 -6.00
CA GLU A 391 -5.01 30.59 -6.68
C GLU A 391 -5.86 29.77 -5.72
N CYS A 392 -6.84 30.40 -5.07
CA CYS A 392 -7.94 29.66 -4.45
C CYS A 392 -8.68 28.86 -5.53
N THR A 393 -8.58 27.52 -5.50
CA THR A 393 -9.43 26.63 -6.29
C THR A 393 -10.74 26.29 -5.60
#